data_AF-A0A820XTR2-F1
#
_entry.id   AF-A0A820XTR2-F1
#
_cell.length_a   1.000
_cell.length_b   1.000
_cell.length_c   1.000
_cell.angle_alpha   90.00
_cell.angle_beta   90.00
_cell.angle_gamma   90.00
#
_symmetry.space_group_name_H-M   'P 1'
#
loop_
_entity.id
_entity.type
_entity.pdbx_description
1 polymer ?
#
loop_
_entity_poly.entity_id
_entity_poly.type
_entity_poly.pdbx_seq_one_letter_code
_entity_poly.pdbx_strand_id
1 'polypeptide(L)'
;MGFSQFELNDYFTGSAFLAWLRMDNLQKYAGHSSNSWHQLQFQFVKQTIQRMTDIGITPVLPAFTGFMPRTAPLRFPSAKFHYSSDWTINLLNLISHYYACDLFNEMTPPISDLEYLTDVNVGIFQIMQTVDSKAVWVMQACLFLSSFWTIDRVRNYLSKVPIGRLILLDLYSETLSQYLLFESFYGHYYI
;
A
#
# COMPACT_ATOMS: atom_id res chain seq x y z
N MET A 1 -7.16 16.44 8.40
CA MET A 1 -8.03 16.39 7.20
C MET A 1 -9.50 16.73 7.46
N GLY A 2 -9.97 16.78 8.72
CA GLY A 2 -11.28 17.38 9.06
C GLY A 2 -12.51 16.51 8.77
N PHE A 3 -12.34 15.21 8.49
CA PHE A 3 -13.45 14.25 8.41
C PHE A 3 -14.13 14.11 9.77
N SER A 4 -15.47 14.07 9.76
CA SER A 4 -16.27 13.79 10.95
C SER A 4 -16.15 12.32 11.37
N GLN A 5 -16.45 12.03 12.63
CA GLN A 5 -16.49 10.64 13.12
C GLN A 5 -17.49 9.79 12.32
N PHE A 6 -18.60 10.39 11.89
CA PHE A 6 -19.59 9.73 11.04
C PHE A 6 -18.98 9.32 9.70
N GLU A 7 -18.27 10.23 9.00
CA GLU A 7 -17.59 9.90 7.74
C GLU A 7 -16.51 8.83 7.90
N LEU A 8 -15.78 8.83 9.01
CA LEU A 8 -14.81 7.78 9.31
C LEU A 8 -15.50 6.44 9.56
N ASN A 9 -16.57 6.42 10.35
CA ASN A 9 -17.38 5.22 10.59
C ASN A 9 -18.04 4.70 9.30
N ASP A 10 -18.35 5.59 8.35
CA ASP A 10 -18.89 5.26 7.02
C ASP A 10 -17.83 4.79 6.02
N TYR A 11 -16.55 4.87 6.39
CA TYR A 11 -15.43 4.43 5.56
C TYR A 11 -14.90 3.07 6.03
N PHE A 12 -14.57 2.95 7.31
CA PHE A 12 -13.98 1.73 7.88
C PHE A 12 -14.96 0.55 7.85
N THR A 13 -14.41 -0.66 7.75
CA THR A 13 -15.14 -1.91 7.90
C THR A 13 -15.10 -2.41 9.35
N GLY A 14 -15.89 -3.45 9.63
CA GLY A 14 -15.75 -4.28 10.81
C GLY A 14 -14.34 -4.90 10.87
N SER A 15 -13.90 -5.22 12.09
CA SER A 15 -12.53 -5.69 12.36
C SER A 15 -12.13 -6.93 11.56
N ALA A 16 -13.08 -7.82 11.28
CA ALA A 16 -12.86 -9.03 10.48
C ALA A 16 -12.58 -8.77 8.99
N PHE A 17 -12.82 -7.55 8.50
CA PHE A 17 -12.73 -7.21 7.08
C PHE A 17 -11.65 -6.16 6.76
N LEU A 18 -10.81 -5.80 7.74
CA LEU A 18 -9.78 -4.75 7.58
C LEU A 18 -8.73 -5.07 6.52
N ALA A 19 -8.51 -6.34 6.18
CA ALA A 19 -7.59 -6.72 5.10
C ALA A 19 -8.07 -6.16 3.75
N TRP A 20 -9.33 -6.45 3.37
CA TRP A 20 -9.93 -5.93 2.14
C TRP A 20 -10.09 -4.41 2.16
N LEU A 21 -10.33 -3.79 3.33
CA LEU A 21 -10.31 -2.33 3.44
C LEU A 21 -8.93 -1.74 3.11
N ARG A 22 -7.86 -2.32 3.67
CA ARG A 22 -6.49 -1.82 3.46
C ARG A 22 -6.01 -1.99 2.02
N MET A 23 -6.56 -2.98 1.31
CA MET A 23 -6.36 -3.21 -0.13
C MET A 23 -7.38 -2.45 -1.00
N ASP A 24 -8.25 -1.64 -0.39
CA ASP A 24 -9.35 -0.87 -1.00
C ASP A 24 -10.43 -1.68 -1.74
N ASN A 25 -10.48 -2.99 -1.52
CA ASN A 25 -11.51 -3.86 -2.09
C ASN A 25 -12.88 -3.67 -1.40
N LEU A 26 -12.93 -3.10 -0.19
CA LEU A 26 -14.16 -3.01 0.61
C LEU A 26 -14.17 -1.80 1.55
N GLN A 27 -15.24 -1.02 1.51
CA GLN A 27 -15.49 0.09 2.46
C GLN A 27 -16.91 -0.02 3.02
N LYS A 28 -17.15 0.45 4.24
CA LYS A 28 -18.50 0.49 4.88
C LYS A 28 -19.18 -0.88 4.97
N TYR A 29 -18.47 -1.90 5.46
CA TYR A 29 -19.02 -3.25 5.56
C TYR A 29 -18.90 -3.81 6.98
N ALA A 30 -19.94 -4.51 7.44
CA ALA A 30 -20.00 -5.13 8.76
C ALA A 30 -19.73 -4.17 9.95
N GLY A 31 -20.19 -2.92 9.83
CA GLY A 31 -20.06 -1.90 10.87
C GLY A 31 -18.67 -1.27 10.95
N HIS A 32 -18.35 -0.65 12.08
CA HIS A 32 -17.06 -0.04 12.35
C HIS A 32 -16.50 -0.52 13.69
N SER A 33 -15.20 -0.37 13.85
CA SER A 33 -14.47 -0.68 15.08
C SER A 33 -14.84 0.31 16.20
N SER A 34 -14.80 -0.16 17.47
CA SER A 34 -14.99 0.72 18.63
C SER A 34 -13.68 1.46 18.97
N ASN A 35 -13.79 2.57 19.71
CA ASN A 35 -12.61 3.29 20.23
C ASN A 35 -11.73 2.40 21.11
N SER A 36 -12.34 1.53 21.93
CA SER A 36 -11.60 0.56 22.76
C SER A 36 -10.81 -0.43 21.90
N TRP A 37 -11.35 -0.84 20.76
CA TRP A 37 -10.63 -1.70 19.83
C TRP A 37 -9.43 -1.00 19.21
N HIS A 38 -9.57 0.26 18.77
CA HIS A 38 -8.45 1.05 18.26
C HIS A 38 -7.33 1.23 19.28
N GLN A 39 -7.67 1.50 20.55
CA GLN A 39 -6.69 1.61 21.63
C GLN A 39 -5.95 0.28 21.87
N LEU A 40 -6.69 -0.84 21.90
CA LEU A 40 -6.09 -2.16 22.07
C LEU A 40 -5.16 -2.51 20.91
N GLN A 41 -5.56 -2.24 19.66
CA GLN A 41 -4.71 -2.43 18.49
C GLN A 41 -3.44 -1.60 18.52
N PHE A 42 -3.55 -0.33 18.91
CA PHE A 42 -2.39 0.54 19.01
C PHE A 42 -1.36 0.01 20.02
N GLN A 43 -1.81 -0.45 21.19
CA GLN A 43 -0.91 -1.04 22.19
C GLN A 43 -0.31 -2.35 21.68
N PHE A 44 -1.12 -3.21 21.06
CA PHE A 44 -0.67 -4.50 20.53
C PHE A 44 0.38 -4.34 19.41
N VAL A 45 0.16 -3.43 18.47
CA VAL A 45 1.10 -3.15 17.38
C VAL A 45 2.42 -2.63 17.92
N LYS A 46 2.40 -1.74 18.92
CA LYS A 46 3.62 -1.25 19.58
C LYS A 46 4.43 -2.39 20.21
N GLN A 47 3.79 -3.26 20.97
CA GLN A 47 4.45 -4.40 21.60
C GLN A 47 4.99 -5.40 20.59
N THR A 48 4.22 -5.68 19.53
CA THR A 48 4.63 -6.58 18.44
C THR A 48 5.85 -6.05 17.71
N ILE A 49 5.82 -4.77 17.29
CA ILE A 49 6.94 -4.14 16.60
C ILE A 49 8.19 -4.14 17.48
N GLN A 50 8.06 -3.77 18.76
CA GLN A 50 9.18 -3.81 19.69
C GLN A 50 9.77 -5.22 19.79
N ARG A 51 8.91 -6.25 19.91
CA ARG A 51 9.37 -7.63 20.00
C ARG A 51 10.07 -8.09 18.73
N MET A 52 9.57 -7.70 17.56
CA MET A 52 10.20 -7.98 16.27
C MET A 52 11.60 -7.37 16.22
N THR A 53 11.75 -6.10 16.60
CA THR A 53 13.07 -5.44 16.58
C THR A 53 14.04 -6.04 17.59
N ASP A 54 13.57 -6.41 18.79
CA ASP A 54 14.39 -7.04 19.84
C ASP A 54 15.01 -8.38 19.38
N ILE A 55 14.38 -9.07 18.42
CA ILE A 55 14.87 -10.34 17.87
C ILE A 55 15.41 -10.21 16.45
N GLY A 56 15.66 -8.99 15.98
CA GLY A 56 16.26 -8.72 14.67
C GLY A 56 15.34 -8.95 13.46
N ILE A 57 14.03 -9.01 13.66
CA ILE A 57 13.05 -9.03 12.56
C ILE A 57 12.76 -7.60 12.12
N THR A 58 12.91 -7.35 10.82
CA THR A 58 12.51 -6.09 10.19
C THR A 58 11.02 -6.09 9.87
N PRO A 59 10.19 -5.24 10.49
CA PRO A 59 8.77 -5.17 10.17
C PRO A 59 8.54 -4.49 8.83
N VAL A 60 7.57 -4.97 8.05
CA VAL A 60 7.03 -4.22 6.90
C VAL A 60 5.83 -3.43 7.37
N LEU A 61 5.86 -2.11 7.18
CA LEU A 61 4.83 -1.19 7.67
C LEU A 61 3.85 -0.81 6.55
N PRO A 62 2.57 -0.51 6.83
CA PRO A 62 1.66 -0.04 5.78
C PRO A 62 2.05 1.37 5.31
N ALA A 63 1.95 1.61 4.00
CA ALA A 63 2.04 2.94 3.40
C ALA A 63 0.70 3.40 2.84
N PHE A 64 0.61 4.69 2.56
CA PHE A 64 -0.57 5.29 1.93
C PHE A 64 -0.67 4.86 0.46
N THR A 65 -1.83 4.32 0.09
CA THR A 65 -2.14 3.76 -1.22
C THR A 65 -2.90 4.73 -2.14
N GLY A 66 -3.12 5.99 -1.74
CA GLY A 66 -3.91 6.94 -2.54
C GLY A 66 -5.41 6.92 -2.24
N PHE A 67 -5.91 5.88 -1.56
CA PHE A 67 -7.34 5.70 -1.30
C PHE A 67 -7.84 6.57 -0.14
N MET A 68 -9.05 7.12 -0.32
CA MET A 68 -9.64 8.11 0.56
C MET A 68 -11.14 7.81 0.76
N PRO A 69 -11.75 8.32 1.84
CA PRO A 69 -13.20 8.26 2.00
C PRO A 69 -13.94 8.81 0.78
N ARG A 70 -15.10 8.22 0.44
CA ARG A 70 -15.94 8.66 -0.70
C ARG A 70 -16.35 10.13 -0.65
N THR A 71 -16.32 10.76 0.52
CA THR A 71 -16.62 12.19 0.69
C THR A 71 -15.44 13.12 0.38
N ALA A 72 -14.23 12.59 0.19
CA ALA A 72 -13.03 13.38 -0.07
C ALA A 72 -13.15 14.28 -1.32
N PRO A 73 -13.70 13.84 -2.47
CA PRO A 73 -13.87 14.71 -3.64
C PRO A 73 -14.80 15.91 -3.40
N LEU A 74 -15.81 15.76 -2.56
CA LEU A 74 -16.71 16.88 -2.19
C LEU A 74 -15.98 17.94 -1.37
N ARG A 75 -14.98 17.51 -0.60
CA ARG A 75 -14.24 18.36 0.34
C ARG A 75 -13.00 18.98 -0.27
N PHE A 76 -12.40 18.29 -1.22
CA PHE A 76 -11.22 18.73 -1.95
C PHE A 76 -11.50 18.71 -3.46
N PRO A 77 -12.45 19.55 -3.95
CA PRO A 77 -12.91 19.50 -5.34
C PRO A 77 -11.82 19.88 -6.36
N SER A 78 -10.78 20.59 -5.91
CA SER A 78 -9.63 20.98 -6.70
C SER A 78 -8.33 20.30 -6.25
N ALA A 79 -8.42 19.17 -5.52
CA ALA A 79 -7.25 18.57 -4.87
C ALA A 79 -6.10 18.31 -5.85
N LYS A 80 -4.99 19.01 -5.62
CA LYS A 80 -3.62 18.51 -5.76
C LYS A 80 -3.05 18.43 -4.35
N PHE A 81 -2.54 17.26 -3.98
CA PHE A 81 -2.20 16.96 -2.57
C PHE A 81 -0.96 17.73 -2.10
N HIS A 82 -1.03 18.26 -0.88
CA HIS A 82 0.09 18.84 -0.12
C HIS A 82 0.15 18.19 1.27
N TYR A 83 1.37 17.92 1.74
CA TYR A 83 1.64 17.09 2.91
C TYR A 83 1.21 17.72 4.24
N SER A 84 0.63 16.90 5.12
CA SER A 84 0.31 17.21 6.52
C SER A 84 1.49 16.81 7.40
N SER A 85 1.80 17.59 8.43
CA SER A 85 2.95 17.38 9.32
C SER A 85 2.93 16.04 10.08
N ASP A 86 3.91 15.19 9.75
CA ASP A 86 4.87 14.40 10.56
C ASP A 86 4.55 13.86 11.96
N TRP A 87 3.28 13.73 12.37
CA TRP A 87 3.02 13.34 13.76
C TRP A 87 3.12 11.82 14.03
N THR A 88 2.84 10.95 13.05
CA THR A 88 2.86 9.47 13.24
C THR A 88 4.04 8.77 12.58
N ILE A 89 4.73 9.44 11.66
CA ILE A 89 5.71 8.81 10.78
C ILE A 89 7.12 8.78 11.42
N ASN A 90 7.47 9.77 12.24
CA ASN A 90 8.80 9.88 12.85
C ASN A 90 9.18 8.73 13.80
N LEU A 91 8.21 8.07 14.45
CA LEU A 91 8.52 6.92 15.31
C LEU A 91 8.68 5.61 14.52
N LEU A 92 8.03 5.50 13.37
CA LEU A 92 7.98 4.26 12.58
C LEU A 92 9.10 4.19 11.54
N ASN A 93 9.51 5.32 10.96
CA ASN A 93 10.64 5.40 10.01
C ASN A 93 11.99 5.09 10.67
N LEU A 94 12.11 5.25 11.99
CA LEU A 94 13.30 4.84 12.73
C LEU A 94 13.40 3.33 12.90
N ILE A 95 12.30 2.61 12.67
CA ILE A 95 12.17 1.17 12.96
C ILE A 95 12.29 0.33 11.70
N SER A 96 11.77 0.83 10.57
CA SER A 96 11.86 0.14 9.29
C SER A 96 11.88 1.12 8.14
N HIS A 97 12.49 0.68 7.05
CA HIS A 97 12.47 1.34 5.76
C HIS A 97 11.62 0.56 4.74
N TYR A 98 10.90 -0.49 5.16
CA TYR A 98 10.11 -1.34 4.27
C TYR A 98 8.63 -1.05 4.42
N TYR A 99 7.97 -0.72 3.31
CA TYR A 99 6.57 -0.30 3.30
C TYR A 99 5.72 -1.11 2.33
N ALA A 100 4.60 -1.66 2.79
CA ALA A 100 3.63 -2.36 1.98
C ALA A 100 2.57 -1.41 1.43
N CYS A 101 2.31 -1.49 0.12
CA CYS A 101 1.31 -0.69 -0.57
C CYS A 101 0.87 -1.41 -1.86
N ASP A 102 -0.41 -1.73 -1.99
CA ASP A 102 -0.96 -2.46 -3.14
C ASP A 102 -2.13 -1.68 -3.74
N LEU A 103 -1.96 -1.14 -4.95
CA LEU A 103 -2.94 -0.25 -5.60
C LEU A 103 -4.06 -0.99 -6.31
N PHE A 104 -3.75 -2.14 -6.91
CA PHE A 104 -4.66 -2.82 -7.83
C PHE A 104 -4.82 -4.30 -7.47
N ASN A 105 -4.72 -4.61 -6.18
CA ASN A 105 -4.87 -5.98 -5.73
C ASN A 105 -6.30 -6.46 -5.99
N GLU A 106 -6.46 -7.44 -6.90
CA GLU A 106 -7.77 -7.94 -7.36
C GLU A 106 -8.67 -6.88 -8.04
N MET A 107 -8.10 -5.72 -8.40
CA MET A 107 -8.83 -4.64 -9.07
C MET A 107 -8.25 -4.38 -10.45
N THR A 108 -9.12 -4.11 -11.42
CA THR A 108 -8.68 -3.66 -12.75
C THR A 108 -8.52 -2.14 -12.73
N PRO A 109 -7.35 -1.59 -13.08
CA PRO A 109 -7.16 -0.15 -13.18
C PRO A 109 -8.22 0.48 -14.10
N PRO A 110 -8.74 1.68 -13.77
CA PRO A 110 -9.81 2.32 -14.54
C PRO A 110 -9.35 2.79 -15.92
N ILE A 111 -8.05 3.05 -16.07
CA ILE A 111 -7.40 3.50 -17.30
C ILE A 111 -6.28 2.51 -17.61
N SER A 112 -6.25 2.04 -18.86
CA SER A 112 -5.33 0.96 -19.30
C SER A 112 -4.08 1.46 -20.03
N ASP A 113 -3.96 2.78 -20.12
CA ASP A 113 -2.84 3.48 -20.74
C ASP A 113 -1.54 3.35 -19.92
N LEU A 114 -0.42 3.22 -20.61
CA LEU A 114 0.89 3.01 -20.01
C LEU A 114 1.36 4.22 -19.21
N GLU A 115 1.09 5.44 -19.70
CA GLU A 115 1.46 6.68 -19.00
C GLU A 115 0.71 6.78 -17.67
N TYR A 116 -0.60 6.56 -17.68
CA TYR A 116 -1.41 6.53 -16.45
C TYR A 116 -0.89 5.50 -15.43
N LEU A 117 -0.67 4.25 -15.84
CA LEU A 117 -0.21 3.18 -14.95
C LEU A 117 1.17 3.51 -14.37
N THR A 118 2.05 4.08 -15.18
CA THR A 118 3.37 4.55 -14.76
C THR A 118 3.27 5.70 -13.75
N ASP A 119 2.47 6.71 -14.04
CA ASP A 119 2.36 7.93 -13.24
C ASP A 119 1.82 7.65 -11.84
N VAL A 120 0.81 6.77 -11.73
CA VAL A 120 0.28 6.33 -10.44
C VAL A 120 1.38 5.63 -9.63
N ASN A 121 2.15 4.74 -10.28
CA ASN A 121 3.23 3.99 -9.65
C ASN A 121 4.35 4.92 -9.14
N VAL A 122 4.76 5.88 -9.98
CA VAL A 122 5.76 6.90 -9.66
C VAL A 122 5.28 7.80 -8.52
N GLY A 123 4.02 8.23 -8.54
CA GLY A 123 3.45 9.09 -7.51
C GLY A 123 3.52 8.47 -6.12
N ILE A 124 3.15 7.19 -5.98
CA ILE A 124 3.23 6.47 -4.71
C ILE A 124 4.67 6.37 -4.22
N PHE A 125 5.59 5.94 -5.09
CA PHE A 125 6.98 5.78 -4.70
C PHE A 125 7.64 7.12 -4.34
N GLN A 126 7.31 8.20 -5.05
CA GLN A 126 7.76 9.55 -4.70
C GLN A 126 7.26 9.98 -3.33
N ILE A 127 5.97 9.75 -3.02
CA ILE A 127 5.40 10.07 -1.71
C ILE A 127 6.15 9.32 -0.60
N MET A 128 6.39 8.02 -0.76
CA MET A 128 7.19 7.24 0.19
C MET A 128 8.57 7.88 0.41
N GLN A 129 9.26 8.26 -0.67
CA GLN A 129 10.59 8.86 -0.60
C GLN A 129 10.62 10.27 -0.01
N THR A 130 9.55 11.06 -0.16
CA THR A 130 9.49 12.39 0.48
C THR A 130 9.51 12.30 2.00
N VAL A 131 9.02 11.19 2.53
CA VAL A 131 8.88 10.93 3.97
C VAL A 131 10.05 10.11 4.50
N ASP A 132 10.52 9.13 3.73
CA ASP A 132 11.69 8.31 4.04
C ASP A 132 12.56 8.14 2.79
N SER A 133 13.65 8.89 2.72
CA SER A 133 14.64 8.79 1.63
C SER A 133 15.25 7.40 1.46
N LYS A 134 15.09 6.48 2.43
CA LYS A 134 15.54 5.08 2.38
C LYS A 134 14.40 4.09 2.14
N ALA A 135 13.17 4.54 1.88
CA ALA A 135 12.02 3.67 1.63
C ALA A 135 12.27 2.61 0.54
N VAL A 136 11.97 1.37 0.90
CA VAL A 136 11.84 0.21 0.01
C VAL A 136 10.37 -0.17 -0.02
N TRP A 137 9.80 -0.20 -1.20
CA TRP A 137 8.43 -0.62 -1.40
C TRP A 137 8.37 -2.16 -1.48
N VAL A 138 7.52 -2.77 -0.65
CA VAL A 138 7.14 -4.17 -0.74
C VAL A 138 5.75 -4.25 -1.39
N MET A 139 5.65 -4.90 -2.55
CA MET A 139 4.40 -4.99 -3.32
C MET A 139 4.02 -6.45 -3.57
N GLN A 140 2.74 -6.78 -3.43
CA GLN A 140 2.21 -8.08 -3.83
C GLN A 140 2.11 -8.14 -5.35
N ALA A 141 2.70 -9.16 -5.97
CA ALA A 141 2.63 -9.33 -7.43
C ALA A 141 1.29 -9.92 -7.91
N CYS A 142 0.37 -10.27 -7.01
CA CYS A 142 -0.92 -10.91 -7.33
C CYS A 142 -1.75 -10.15 -8.38
N LEU A 143 -1.61 -8.82 -8.47
CA LEU A 143 -2.31 -8.05 -9.50
C LEU A 143 -1.96 -8.54 -10.92
N PHE A 144 -0.73 -8.98 -11.18
CA PHE A 144 -0.26 -9.40 -12.50
C PHE A 144 -0.82 -10.75 -12.97
N LEU A 145 -1.56 -11.46 -12.12
CA LEU A 145 -2.25 -12.70 -12.50
C LEU A 145 -3.49 -12.46 -13.38
N SER A 146 -4.04 -11.24 -13.37
CA SER A 146 -5.16 -10.87 -14.22
C SER A 146 -4.75 -10.68 -15.67
N SER A 147 -5.62 -11.04 -16.61
CA SER A 147 -5.42 -10.86 -18.06
C SER A 147 -5.24 -9.40 -18.49
N PHE A 148 -5.58 -8.45 -17.62
CA PHE A 148 -5.28 -7.03 -17.84
C PHE A 148 -3.77 -6.76 -17.94
N TRP A 149 -2.94 -7.46 -17.17
CA TRP A 149 -1.51 -7.18 -17.05
C TRP A 149 -0.70 -7.93 -18.10
N THR A 150 -0.61 -7.34 -19.29
CA THR A 150 0.28 -7.81 -20.35
C THR A 150 1.75 -7.59 -20.00
N ILE A 151 2.65 -8.32 -20.66
CA ILE A 151 4.11 -8.19 -20.49
C ILE A 151 4.55 -6.72 -20.60
N ASP A 152 4.06 -5.98 -21.60
CA ASP A 152 4.40 -4.57 -21.80
C ASP A 152 3.88 -3.66 -20.67
N ARG A 153 2.66 -3.92 -20.17
CA ARG A 153 2.11 -3.18 -19.02
C ARG A 153 2.92 -3.43 -17.76
N VAL A 154 3.27 -4.69 -17.46
CA VAL A 154 4.09 -5.02 -16.28
C VAL A 154 5.48 -4.42 -16.40
N ARG A 155 6.12 -4.55 -17.57
CA ARG A 155 7.45 -3.96 -17.83
C ARG A 155 7.44 -2.46 -17.64
N ASN A 156 6.48 -1.77 -18.24
CA ASN A 156 6.35 -0.33 -18.14
C ASN A 156 6.03 0.12 -16.70
N TYR A 157 5.08 -0.54 -16.04
CA TYR A 157 4.69 -0.27 -14.66
C TYR A 157 5.91 -0.34 -13.72
N LEU A 158 6.70 -1.40 -13.80
CA LEU A 158 7.88 -1.59 -12.94
C LEU A 158 9.09 -0.72 -13.32
N SER A 159 9.14 -0.20 -14.55
CA SER A 159 10.35 0.46 -15.10
C SER A 159 10.77 1.75 -14.41
N LYS A 160 9.84 2.45 -13.75
CA LYS A 160 10.11 3.76 -13.14
C LYS A 160 10.43 3.73 -11.66
N VAL A 161 10.28 2.58 -11.01
CA VAL A 161 10.80 2.39 -9.65
C VAL A 161 12.26 1.97 -9.78
N PRO A 162 13.21 2.59 -9.04
CA PRO A 162 14.61 2.19 -9.11
C PRO A 162 14.82 0.76 -8.60
N ILE A 163 15.72 0.03 -9.25
CA ILE A 163 16.17 -1.30 -8.82
C ILE A 163 16.69 -1.22 -7.37
N GLY A 164 16.31 -2.20 -6.56
CA GLY A 164 16.67 -2.27 -5.14
C GLY A 164 15.81 -1.39 -4.22
N ARG A 165 14.81 -0.69 -4.78
CA ARG A 165 13.81 0.10 -4.03
C ARG A 165 12.41 -0.48 -4.11
N LEU A 166 12.26 -1.60 -4.80
CA LEU A 166 11.05 -2.40 -4.91
C LEU A 166 11.39 -3.86 -4.65
N ILE A 167 10.57 -4.51 -3.83
CA ILE A 167 10.56 -5.95 -3.59
C ILE A 167 9.18 -6.47 -3.97
N LEU A 168 9.14 -7.43 -4.88
CA LEU A 168 7.91 -8.06 -5.36
C LEU A 168 7.70 -9.38 -4.65
N LEU A 169 6.52 -9.56 -4.06
CA LEU A 169 6.14 -10.83 -3.45
C LEU A 169 5.43 -11.68 -4.51
N ASP A 170 6.10 -12.72 -5.02
CA ASP A 170 5.52 -13.70 -5.95
C ASP A 170 4.76 -14.77 -5.15
N LEU A 171 3.65 -14.33 -4.57
CA LEU A 171 2.89 -15.05 -3.53
C LEU A 171 2.28 -16.39 -3.96
N TYR A 172 2.21 -16.66 -5.27
CA TYR A 172 1.65 -17.89 -5.82
C TYR A 172 2.66 -18.66 -6.68
N SER A 173 3.95 -18.44 -6.42
CA SER A 173 5.05 -18.98 -7.22
C SER A 173 5.11 -20.52 -7.23
N GLU A 174 4.54 -21.19 -6.22
CA GLU A 174 4.48 -22.65 -6.15
C GLU A 174 3.59 -23.27 -7.24
N THR A 175 2.63 -22.50 -7.76
CA THR A 175 1.75 -22.94 -8.85
C THR A 175 2.00 -22.15 -10.13
N LEU A 176 2.15 -20.83 -10.01
CA LEU A 176 2.35 -19.92 -11.13
C LEU A 176 3.45 -18.90 -10.78
N SER A 177 4.69 -19.30 -11.07
CA SER A 177 5.88 -18.45 -10.93
C SER A 177 5.87 -17.28 -11.91
N GLN A 178 5.50 -16.10 -11.46
CA GLN A 178 5.45 -14.88 -12.27
C GLN A 178 6.86 -14.35 -12.58
N TYR A 179 7.85 -14.61 -11.71
CA TYR A 179 9.24 -14.24 -11.98
C TYR A 179 9.78 -14.88 -13.26
N LEU A 180 9.32 -16.08 -13.65
CA LEU A 180 9.71 -16.73 -14.91
C LEU A 180 9.12 -15.99 -16.12
N LEU A 181 7.90 -15.49 -16.00
CA LEU A 181 7.21 -14.76 -17.07
C LEU A 181 7.80 -13.37 -17.29
N PHE A 182 8.19 -12.70 -16.20
CA PHE A 182 8.63 -11.30 -16.24
C PHE A 182 10.15 -11.14 -16.09
N GLU A 183 10.92 -12.12 -16.58
CA GLU A 183 12.39 -12.06 -16.63
C GLU A 183 13.01 -11.69 -15.26
N SER A 184 12.59 -12.38 -14.20
CA SER A 184 12.94 -12.04 -12.80
C SER A 184 12.55 -10.61 -12.42
N PHE A 185 11.31 -10.24 -12.77
CA PHE A 185 10.73 -8.89 -12.61
C PHE A 185 11.64 -7.77 -13.12
N TYR A 186 12.27 -7.99 -14.27
CA TYR A 186 13.14 -7.03 -14.94
C TYR A 186 14.26 -6.48 -14.04
N GLY A 187 14.78 -7.32 -13.13
CA GLY A 187 15.90 -7.03 -12.25
C GLY A 187 15.52 -6.50 -10.87
N HIS A 188 14.24 -6.27 -10.58
CA HIS A 188 13.78 -5.97 -9.23
C HIS A 188 13.96 -7.16 -8.30
N TYR A 189 14.12 -6.88 -7.00
CA TYR A 189 14.15 -7.94 -6.01
C TYR A 189 12.77 -8.58 -5.88
N TYR A 190 12.75 -9.88 -5.65
CA TYR A 190 11.52 -10.62 -5.43
C TYR A 190 11.71 -11.72 -4.38
N ILE A 191 10.61 -12.13 -3.78
CA ILE A 191 10.50 -13.22 -2.80
C ILE A 191 9.40 -14.16 -3.26
#